data_AF-A0AAD2G392-F1
#
_entry.id   AF-A0AAD2G392-F1
#
_cell.length_a   1.000
_cell.length_b   1.000
_cell.length_c   1.000
_cell.angle_alpha   90.00
_cell.angle_beta   90.00
_cell.angle_gamma   90.00
#
_symmetry.space_group_name_H-M   'P 1'
#
loop_
_entity.id
_entity.type
_entity.pdbx_description
1 polymer ?
#
loop_
_entity_poly.entity_id
_entity_poly.type
_entity_poly.pdbx_seq_one_letter_code
_entity_poly.pdbx_strand_id
1 'polypeptide(L)'
;MEQEVLEDIASRLSERYGKEAPLKIQRGHVHKYLGVTIAFSKKGKVKFSMDDYINRLLEEAPEDMKGLATSPAANHLFQVKDEPVLLDSKRAELFHHIMAKLLYLCVG
;
A
#
# COMPACT_ATOMS: atom_id res chain seq x y z
N MET A 1 28.21 -3.67 -7.11
CA MET A 1 28.57 -2.30 -6.68
C MET A 1 29.12 -2.43 -5.28
N GLU A 2 30.29 -1.86 -5.04
CA GLU A 2 30.96 -1.94 -3.75
C GLU A 2 30.22 -1.08 -2.72
N GLN A 3 30.13 -1.57 -1.49
CA GLN A 3 29.37 -0.90 -0.43
C GLN A 3 29.93 0.48 -0.11
N GLU A 4 31.24 0.66 -0.22
CA GLU A 4 31.92 1.94 0.01
C GLU A 4 31.43 3.05 -0.92
N VAL A 5 31.23 2.74 -2.21
CA VAL A 5 30.67 3.69 -3.19
C VAL A 5 29.25 4.11 -2.82
N LEU A 6 28.44 3.17 -2.32
CA LEU A 6 27.08 3.46 -1.86
C LEU A 6 27.08 4.38 -0.63
N GLU A 7 27.99 4.18 0.31
CA GLU A 7 28.12 5.04 1.49
C GLU A 7 28.60 6.46 1.13
N ASP A 8 29.55 6.59 0.20
CA ASP A 8 29.99 7.91 -0.30
C ASP A 8 28.82 8.69 -0.92
N ILE A 9 28.06 8.04 -1.81
CA ILE A 9 26.87 8.66 -2.43
C ILE A 9 25.86 9.08 -1.35
N ALA A 10 25.58 8.20 -0.38
CA ALA A 10 24.64 8.49 0.70
C ALA A 10 25.10 9.66 1.58
N SER A 11 26.42 9.75 1.85
CA SER A 11 27.03 10.85 2.59
C SER A 11 26.85 12.19 1.86
N ARG A 12 27.20 12.23 0.57
CA ARG A 12 27.07 13.44 -0.27
C ARG A 12 25.63 13.90 -0.41
N LEU A 13 24.68 12.97 -0.53
CA LEU A 13 23.25 13.30 -0.54
C LEU A 13 22.81 13.87 0.81
N SER A 14 23.29 13.30 1.92
CA SER A 14 22.94 13.76 3.26
C SER A 14 23.53 15.15 3.56
N GLU A 15 24.75 15.43 3.11
CA GLU A 15 25.35 16.76 3.24
C GLU A 15 24.55 17.83 2.48
N ARG A 16 24.07 17.48 1.27
CA ARG A 16 23.32 18.41 0.43
C ARG A 16 21.88 18.62 0.89
N TYR A 17 21.17 17.54 1.20
CA TYR A 17 19.72 17.54 1.40
C TYR A 17 19.29 17.23 2.83
N GLY A 18 20.20 16.75 3.69
CA GLY A 18 19.92 16.42 5.09
C GLY A 18 19.98 17.61 6.06
N LYS A 19 20.00 18.85 5.55
CA LYS A 19 20.20 20.08 6.35
C LYS A 19 18.99 20.44 7.21
N GLU A 20 17.78 20.21 6.70
CA GLU A 20 16.53 20.49 7.42
C GLU A 20 16.04 19.28 8.23
N ALA A 21 16.23 18.08 7.70
CA ALA A 21 15.95 16.82 8.39
C ALA A 21 16.89 15.72 7.89
N PRO A 22 17.35 14.80 8.77
CA PRO A 22 18.19 13.68 8.37
C PRO A 22 17.53 12.82 7.27
N LEU A 23 18.32 12.43 6.27
CA LEU A 23 17.82 11.53 5.23
C LEU A 23 17.57 10.13 5.81
N LYS A 24 16.44 9.54 5.43
CA LYS A 24 16.15 8.14 5.73
C LYS A 24 16.82 7.24 4.70
N ILE A 25 17.93 6.60 5.09
CA ILE A 25 18.73 5.73 4.21
C ILE A 25 18.37 4.27 4.48
N GLN A 26 18.05 3.51 3.43
CA GLN A 26 17.84 2.07 3.48
C GLN A 26 18.93 1.36 2.67
N ARG A 27 19.54 0.32 3.25
CA ARG A 27 20.63 -0.47 2.64
C ARG A 27 20.19 -1.91 2.46
N GLY A 28 20.87 -2.62 1.56
CA GLY A 28 20.58 -4.03 1.26
C GLY A 28 19.83 -4.20 -0.05
N HIS A 29 19.27 -5.39 -0.28
CA HIS A 29 18.61 -5.75 -1.53
C HIS A 29 17.09 -5.62 -1.50
N VAL A 30 16.50 -5.36 -0.33
CA VAL A 30 15.05 -5.26 -0.15
C VAL A 30 14.75 -3.88 0.43
N HIS A 31 13.93 -3.11 -0.28
CA HIS A 31 13.54 -1.77 0.10
C HIS A 31 12.02 -1.68 0.22
N LYS A 32 11.55 -0.90 1.19
CA LYS A 32 10.11 -0.61 1.35
C LYS A 32 9.84 0.84 0.99
N TYR A 33 8.94 1.04 0.03
CA TYR A 33 8.51 2.37 -0.42
C TYR A 33 7.00 2.37 -0.70
N LEU A 34 6.27 3.26 -0.02
CA LEU A 34 4.82 3.45 -0.16
C LEU A 34 4.00 2.13 -0.19
N GLY A 35 4.31 1.18 0.69
CA GLY A 35 3.61 -0.10 0.75
C GLY A 35 4.04 -1.13 -0.31
N VAL A 36 4.95 -0.75 -1.22
CA VAL A 36 5.59 -1.65 -2.17
C VAL A 36 6.91 -2.15 -1.59
N THR A 37 7.12 -3.45 -1.65
CA THR A 37 8.39 -4.11 -1.39
C THR A 37 9.13 -4.29 -2.72
N ILE A 38 10.32 -3.70 -2.81
CA ILE A 38 11.19 -3.73 -3.98
C ILE A 38 12.38 -4.63 -3.67
N ALA A 39 12.51 -5.75 -4.36
CA ALA A 39 13.56 -6.74 -4.13
C ALA A 39 14.50 -6.89 -5.34
N PHE A 40 15.79 -6.63 -5.10
CA PHE A 40 16.90 -6.77 -6.04
C PHE A 40 17.71 -8.06 -5.82
N SER A 41 17.11 -9.07 -5.18
CA SER A 41 17.79 -10.30 -4.76
C SER A 41 18.29 -11.19 -5.91
N LYS A 42 17.87 -10.93 -7.16
CA LYS A 42 18.30 -11.68 -8.34
C LYS A 42 19.00 -10.74 -9.32
N LYS A 43 20.22 -11.08 -9.72
CA LYS A 43 21.00 -10.28 -10.68
C LYS A 43 20.19 -10.02 -11.95
N GLY A 44 20.11 -8.75 -12.36
CA GLY A 44 19.40 -8.32 -13.57
C GLY A 44 17.87 -8.36 -13.48
N LYS A 45 17.30 -8.57 -12.29
CA LYS A 45 15.84 -8.56 -12.07
C LYS A 45 15.48 -7.75 -10.84
N VAL A 46 14.34 -7.08 -10.90
CA VAL A 46 13.69 -6.45 -9.76
C VAL A 46 12.30 -7.08 -9.60
N LYS A 47 11.93 -7.41 -8.37
CA LYS A 47 10.57 -7.87 -8.02
C LYS A 47 9.89 -6.79 -7.21
N PHE A 48 8.66 -6.46 -7.58
CA PHE A 48 7.76 -5.63 -6.80
C PHE A 48 6.67 -6.52 -6.20
N SER A 49 6.34 -6.33 -4.92
CA SER A 49 5.14 -6.92 -4.32
C SER A 49 4.52 -6.01 -3.27
N MET A 50 3.22 -6.17 -3.05
CA MET A 50 2.44 -5.40 -2.08
C MET A 50 1.79 -6.31 -1.04
N ASP A 51 2.36 -7.51 -0.81
CA ASP A 51 1.79 -8.54 0.06
C ASP A 51 1.55 -8.01 1.49
N ASP A 52 2.54 -7.30 2.07
CA ASP A 52 2.44 -6.64 3.38
C ASP A 52 1.36 -5.54 3.43
N TYR A 53 1.09 -4.90 2.29
CA TYR A 53 0.03 -3.90 2.19
C TYR A 53 -1.35 -4.57 2.14
N ILE A 54 -1.49 -5.64 1.35
CA ILE A 54 -2.71 -6.43 1.23
C ILE A 54 -3.07 -7.06 2.59
N ASN A 55 -2.10 -7.66 3.28
CA ASN A 55 -2.34 -8.27 4.59
C ASN A 55 -2.89 -7.25 5.60
N ARG A 56 -2.31 -6.05 5.67
CA ARG A 56 -2.82 -4.98 6.54
C ARG A 56 -4.20 -4.47 6.13
N LEU A 57 -4.48 -4.41 4.81
CA LEU A 57 -5.80 -4.06 4.31
C LEU A 57 -6.85 -5.09 4.76
N LEU A 58 -6.52 -6.38 4.69
CA LEU A 58 -7.39 -7.47 5.13
C LEU A 58 -7.58 -7.50 6.65
N GLU A 59 -6.53 -7.19 7.43
CA GLU A 59 -6.62 -7.05 8.90
C GLU A 59 -7.53 -5.89 9.34
N GLU A 60 -7.59 -4.81 8.55
CA GLU A 60 -8.46 -3.66 8.81
C GLU A 60 -9.88 -3.84 8.28
N ALA A 61 -10.12 -4.87 7.45
CA ALA A 61 -11.44 -5.12 6.88
C ALA A 61 -12.44 -5.54 7.98
N PRO A 62 -13.72 -5.12 7.88
CA PRO A 62 -14.77 -5.56 8.79
C PRO A 62 -14.86 -7.08 8.91
N GLU A 63 -15.14 -7.56 10.12
CA GLU A 63 -15.32 -8.99 10.39
C GLU A 63 -16.48 -9.62 9.60
N ASP A 64 -17.51 -8.84 9.29
CA ASP A 64 -18.67 -9.25 8.48
C ASP A 64 -18.38 -9.29 6.97
N MET A 65 -17.15 -8.99 6.54
CA MET A 65 -16.68 -9.18 5.16
C MET A 65 -15.89 -10.47 4.94
N LYS A 66 -15.72 -11.31 5.97
CA LYS A 66 -15.04 -12.61 5.82
C LYS A 66 -15.84 -13.58 4.96
N GLY A 67 -15.14 -14.35 4.13
CA GLY A 67 -15.72 -15.46 3.36
C GLY A 67 -15.49 -15.33 1.85
N LEU A 68 -16.27 -16.09 1.09
CA LEU A 68 -16.23 -16.11 -0.37
C LEU A 68 -17.48 -15.40 -0.92
N ALA A 69 -17.27 -14.37 -1.72
CA ALA A 69 -18.33 -13.77 -2.52
C ALA A 69 -18.35 -14.44 -3.91
N THR A 70 -19.52 -14.94 -4.33
CA THR A 70 -19.70 -15.55 -5.66
C THR A 70 -19.82 -14.51 -6.78
N SER A 71 -20.11 -13.26 -6.43
CA SER A 71 -20.20 -12.11 -7.31
C SER A 71 -19.65 -10.87 -6.59
N PRO A 72 -18.95 -9.96 -7.30
CA PRO A 72 -18.49 -8.68 -6.73
C PRO A 72 -19.65 -7.72 -6.44
N ALA A 73 -20.82 -7.95 -7.05
CA ALA A 73 -22.02 -7.13 -6.87
C ALA A 73 -23.15 -7.93 -6.23
N ALA A 74 -23.93 -7.26 -5.38
CA ALA A 74 -25.16 -7.82 -4.86
C ALA A 74 -26.24 -7.91 -5.96
N ASN A 75 -27.18 -8.86 -5.81
CA ASN A 75 -28.27 -9.08 -6.78
C ASN A 75 -29.16 -7.84 -7.01
N HIS A 76 -29.15 -6.90 -6.07
CA HIS A 76 -29.90 -5.65 -6.14
C HIS A 76 -29.09 -4.48 -6.72
N LEU A 77 -27.97 -4.72 -7.40
CA LEU A 77 -27.12 -3.65 -7.96
C LEU A 77 -27.89 -2.71 -8.91
N PHE A 78 -28.82 -3.25 -9.70
CA PHE A 78 -29.64 -2.50 -10.66
C PHE A 78 -31.01 -2.09 -10.12
N GLN A 79 -31.26 -2.27 -8.81
CA GLN A 79 -32.51 -1.88 -8.17
C GLN A 79 -32.34 -0.52 -7.51
N VAL A 80 -33.15 0.45 -7.92
CA VAL A 80 -33.20 1.77 -7.28
C VAL A 80 -33.99 1.65 -5.98
N LYS A 81 -33.44 2.19 -4.89
CA LYS A 81 -34.15 2.32 -3.61
C LYS A 81 -34.60 3.76 -3.46
N ASP A 82 -35.90 4.00 -3.41
CA ASP A 82 -36.48 5.34 -3.25
C ASP A 82 -36.10 5.98 -1.90
N GLU A 83 -35.96 5.15 -0.86
CA GLU A 83 -35.54 5.56 0.49
C GLU A 83 -34.32 4.73 0.93
N PRO A 84 -33.08 5.15 0.61
CA PRO A 84 -31.89 4.41 1.00
C PRO A 84 -31.56 4.59 2.48
N VAL A 85 -31.22 3.49 3.15
CA VAL A 85 -30.62 3.55 4.49
C VAL A 85 -29.16 3.94 4.34
N LEU A 86 -28.79 5.10 4.88
CA LEU A 86 -27.40 5.56 4.87
C LEU A 86 -26.55 4.80 5.89
N LEU A 87 -25.26 4.68 5.59
CA LEU A 87 -24.27 4.23 6.56
C LEU A 87 -24.14 5.26 7.69
N ASP A 88 -23.92 4.79 8.92
CA ASP A 88 -23.47 5.66 10.00
C ASP A 88 -22.06 6.21 9.69
N SER A 89 -21.66 7.30 10.35
CA SER A 89 -20.39 7.99 10.08
C SER A 89 -19.20 7.05 10.11
N LYS A 90 -19.14 6.13 11.09
CA LYS A 90 -18.02 5.21 11.25
C LYS A 90 -17.93 4.23 10.09
N ARG A 91 -19.05 3.69 9.64
CA ARG A 91 -19.10 2.80 8.46
C ARG A 91 -18.81 3.55 7.16
N ALA A 92 -19.29 4.77 7.02
CA ALA A 92 -19.01 5.61 5.86
C ALA A 92 -17.50 5.92 5.75
N GLU A 93 -16.88 6.34 6.85
CA GLU A 93 -15.43 6.59 6.94
C GLU A 93 -14.63 5.32 6.60
N LEU A 94 -15.01 4.18 7.17
CA LEU A 94 -14.36 2.89 6.88
C LEU A 94 -14.49 2.49 5.41
N PHE A 95 -15.67 2.67 4.82
CA PHE A 95 -15.89 2.42 3.40
C PHE A 95 -14.96 3.27 2.53
N HIS A 96 -14.90 4.57 2.77
CA HIS A 96 -14.02 5.48 2.01
C HIS A 96 -12.53 5.15 2.21
N HIS A 97 -12.13 4.80 3.43
CA HIS A 97 -10.75 4.41 3.76
C HIS A 97 -10.31 3.14 3.02
N ILE A 98 -11.11 2.07 3.10
CA ILE A 98 -10.83 0.81 2.39
C ILE A 98 -10.84 1.04 0.87
N MET A 99 -11.77 1.85 0.37
CA MET A 99 -11.84 2.12 -1.07
C MET A 99 -10.63 2.89 -1.59
N ALA A 100 -10.15 3.90 -0.86
CA ALA A 100 -8.92 4.61 -1.21
C ALA A 100 -7.71 3.67 -1.22
N LYS A 101 -7.63 2.75 -0.26
CA LYS A 101 -6.55 1.75 -0.22
C LYS A 101 -6.60 0.75 -1.37
N LEU A 102 -7.78 0.26 -1.71
CA LEU A 102 -7.98 -0.64 -2.87
C LEU A 102 -7.66 0.08 -4.18
N LEU A 103 -8.06 1.35 -4.32
CA LEU A 103 -7.71 2.15 -5.49
C LEU A 103 -6.19 2.30 -5.62
N TYR A 104 -5.48 2.58 -4.52
CA TYR A 104 -4.02 2.65 -4.52
C TYR A 104 -3.37 1.32 -4.92
N LEU A 105 -3.92 0.19 -4.47
CA LEU A 105 -3.43 -1.14 -4.82
C LEU A 105 -3.60 -1.49 -6.31
N CYS A 106 -4.75 -1.13 -6.90
CA CYS A 106 -5.11 -1.53 -8.27
C CYS A 106 -4.60 -0.60 -9.37
N VAL A 107 -4.22 0.64 -9.03
CA VAL A 107 -3.70 1.63 -10.00
C VAL A 107 -2.19 1.48 -10.22
N GLY A 108 -1.49 0.70 -9.39
CA GLY A 108 -0.06 0.40 -9.49
C GLY A 108 0.30 -0.70 -10.49
#